data_AF-A0A922A281-F1
#
_entry.id   AF-A0A922A281-F1
#
_cell.length_a   1.000
_cell.length_b   1.000
_cell.length_c   1.000
_cell.angle_alpha   90.00
_cell.angle_beta   90.00
_cell.angle_gamma   90.00
#
_symmetry.space_group_name_H-M   'P 1'
#
loop_
_entity.id
_entity.type
_entity.pdbx_description
1 polymer ?
#
loop_
_entity_poly.entity_id
_entity_poly.type
_entity_poly.pdbx_seq_one_letter_code
_entity_poly.pdbx_strand_id
1 'polypeptide(L)'
;MSEIGDVVVLDVDANELRSPFHDLESLPPDLVASLKKALSDKNALGDAVSRAFLRALVCLIGGYRDAIKIENGQLITFNDEAFVRTRKNMQPFLRKILQSQIFQQFIDERLELLNSGRGFNDEFEVECNNYADKLSTGSGQKLKQQYRDWAKNVKKEGGAFFKTVKDKVRQGGKNMKSAVRGLKSKMPRTGSRPSSINTTDDSR
;
A
#
# COMPACT_ATOMS: atom_id res chain seq x y z
N MET A 1 -14.87 27.05 -12.06
CA MET A 1 -14.10 25.91 -11.51
C MET A 1 -14.20 25.78 -9.99
N SER A 2 -14.86 26.70 -9.27
CA SER A 2 -14.94 26.74 -7.80
C SER A 2 -15.82 25.65 -7.13
N GLU A 3 -16.16 24.57 -7.83
CA GLU A 3 -17.06 23.51 -7.33
C GLU A 3 -16.37 22.16 -7.12
N ILE A 4 -15.16 22.00 -7.68
CA ILE A 4 -14.33 20.82 -7.51
C ILE A 4 -13.25 21.20 -6.49
N GLY A 5 -13.05 20.37 -5.46
CA GLY A 5 -12.00 20.56 -4.46
C GLY A 5 -10.59 20.46 -5.06
N ASP A 6 -9.59 20.26 -4.21
CA ASP A 6 -8.21 20.15 -4.69
C ASP A 6 -8.04 18.90 -5.59
N VAL A 7 -7.85 19.11 -6.89
CA VAL A 7 -7.77 18.04 -7.90
C VAL A 7 -6.56 18.19 -8.82
N VAL A 8 -6.06 17.04 -9.28
CA VAL A 8 -5.06 16.97 -10.35
C VAL A 8 -5.78 16.75 -11.68
N VAL A 9 -5.52 17.61 -12.65
CA VAL A 9 -6.10 17.54 -14.00
C VAL A 9 -4.98 17.41 -15.01
N LEU A 10 -5.04 16.37 -15.85
CA LEU A 10 -4.16 16.19 -17.00
C LEU A 10 -4.98 16.40 -18.27
N ASP A 11 -4.70 17.49 -18.98
CA ASP A 11 -5.16 17.68 -20.35
C ASP A 11 -4.23 16.90 -21.28
N VAL A 12 -4.74 15.83 -21.88
CA VAL A 12 -3.96 14.93 -22.74
C VAL A 12 -3.74 15.54 -24.13
N ASP A 13 -4.68 16.35 -24.62
CA ASP A 13 -4.59 16.98 -25.94
C ASP A 13 -3.56 18.11 -25.93
N ALA A 14 -3.55 18.92 -24.87
CA ALA A 14 -2.57 19.99 -24.66
C ALA A 14 -1.27 19.51 -23.98
N ASN A 15 -1.26 18.27 -23.46
CA ASN A 15 -0.21 17.73 -22.61
C ASN A 15 0.11 18.65 -21.40
N GLU A 16 -0.93 19.18 -20.77
CA GLU A 16 -0.84 20.14 -19.67
C GLU A 16 -1.30 19.50 -18.35
N LEU A 17 -0.43 19.48 -17.34
CA LEU A 17 -0.74 19.01 -15.99
C LEU A 17 -1.02 20.20 -15.07
N ARG A 18 -2.23 20.28 -14.53
CA ARG A 18 -2.64 21.26 -13.52
C ARG A 18 -2.82 20.56 -12.18
N SER A 19 -2.07 20.98 -11.16
CA SER A 19 -2.09 20.38 -9.84
C SER A 19 -1.93 21.47 -8.77
N PRO A 20 -2.75 21.49 -7.71
CA PRO A 20 -2.53 22.32 -6.53
C PRO A 20 -1.46 21.72 -5.59
N PHE A 21 -0.93 20.54 -5.90
CA PHE A 21 -0.01 19.78 -5.07
C PHE A 21 1.40 19.71 -5.67
N HIS A 22 2.38 19.53 -4.78
CA HIS A 22 3.81 19.37 -5.09
C HIS A 22 4.29 17.91 -4.88
N ASP A 23 3.49 16.94 -5.32
CA ASP A 23 3.73 15.52 -4.98
C ASP A 23 5.05 14.97 -5.53
N LEU A 24 5.48 15.43 -6.70
CA LEU A 24 6.72 15.01 -7.33
C LEU A 24 7.95 15.37 -6.49
N GLU A 25 7.91 16.49 -5.76
CA GLU A 25 9.00 16.96 -4.89
C GLU A 25 9.17 16.07 -3.64
N SER A 26 8.13 15.31 -3.28
CA SER A 26 8.20 14.35 -2.16
C SER A 26 8.91 13.04 -2.53
N LEU A 27 9.19 12.82 -3.82
CA LEU A 27 9.89 11.63 -4.31
C LEU A 27 11.41 11.85 -4.31
N PRO A 28 12.22 10.78 -4.14
CA PRO A 28 13.67 10.89 -4.24
C PRO A 28 14.11 11.42 -5.62
N PRO A 29 14.93 12.48 -5.70
CA PRO A 29 15.35 13.07 -6.97
C PRO A 29 16.03 12.07 -7.91
N ASP A 30 16.90 11.21 -7.38
CA ASP A 30 17.63 10.20 -8.15
C ASP A 30 16.68 9.16 -8.78
N LEU A 31 15.61 8.81 -8.07
CA LEU A 31 14.58 7.93 -8.60
C LEU A 31 13.83 8.58 -9.75
N VAL A 32 13.43 9.84 -9.59
CA VAL A 32 12.73 10.60 -10.64
C VAL A 32 13.62 10.75 -11.88
N ALA A 33 14.90 11.08 -11.69
CA ALA A 33 15.87 11.19 -12.77
C ALA A 33 16.09 9.85 -13.49
N SER A 34 16.25 8.76 -12.74
CA SER A 34 16.41 7.42 -13.29
C SER A 34 15.18 6.97 -14.10
N LEU A 35 13.98 7.20 -13.57
CA LEU A 35 12.74 6.86 -14.24
C LEU A 35 12.56 7.69 -15.52
N LYS A 36 12.76 9.01 -15.46
CA LYS A 36 12.73 9.88 -16.65
C LYS A 36 13.70 9.39 -17.72
N LYS A 37 14.95 9.07 -17.35
CA LYS A 37 15.95 8.55 -18.29
C LYS A 37 15.48 7.25 -18.94
N ALA A 38 14.90 6.33 -18.17
CA ALA A 38 14.40 5.07 -18.69
C ALA A 38 13.21 5.24 -19.64
N LEU A 39 12.34 6.22 -19.40
CA LEU A 39 11.18 6.52 -20.23
C LEU A 39 11.50 7.34 -21.48
N SER A 40 12.62 8.07 -21.50
CA SER A 40 13.06 8.85 -22.66
C SER A 40 13.66 7.99 -23.79
N ASP A 41 13.90 6.71 -23.56
CA ASP A 41 14.44 5.80 -24.58
C ASP A 41 13.37 5.45 -25.62
N LYS A 42 13.49 6.06 -26.80
CA LYS A 42 12.57 5.84 -27.94
C LYS A 42 12.69 4.45 -28.56
N ASN A 43 13.76 3.71 -28.23
CA ASN A 43 13.98 2.34 -28.70
C ASN A 43 13.48 1.29 -27.69
N ALA A 44 12.79 1.72 -26.63
CA ALA A 44 12.18 0.81 -25.66
C ALA A 44 11.16 -0.12 -26.35
N LEU A 45 11.40 -1.43 -26.27
CA LEU A 45 10.53 -2.47 -26.82
C LEU A 45 9.99 -3.36 -25.70
N GLY A 46 8.83 -3.98 -25.92
CA GLY A 46 8.25 -4.95 -24.99
C GLY A 46 7.80 -4.33 -23.66
N ASP A 47 8.26 -4.90 -22.54
CA ASP A 47 7.87 -4.53 -21.18
C ASP A 47 8.74 -3.43 -20.55
N ALA A 48 9.57 -2.74 -21.33
CA ALA A 48 10.55 -1.76 -20.84
C ALA A 48 9.94 -0.64 -19.98
N VAL A 49 8.79 -0.08 -20.39
CA VAL A 49 8.07 0.96 -19.62
C VAL A 49 7.60 0.38 -18.28
N SER A 50 6.93 -0.78 -18.31
CA SER A 50 6.46 -1.48 -17.12
C SER A 50 7.60 -1.82 -16.15
N ARG A 51 8.74 -2.28 -16.68
CA ARG A 51 9.95 -2.57 -15.89
C ARG A 51 10.56 -1.33 -15.27
N ALA A 52 10.52 -0.19 -15.95
CA ALA A 52 11.00 1.08 -15.40
C ALA A 52 10.17 1.50 -14.17
N PHE A 53 8.84 1.44 -14.27
CA PHE A 53 7.95 1.70 -13.13
C PHE A 53 8.08 0.65 -12.03
N LEU A 54 8.23 -0.64 -12.37
CA LEU A 54 8.45 -1.71 -11.38
C LEU A 54 9.71 -1.46 -10.55
N ARG A 55 10.82 -1.08 -11.19
CA ARG A 55 12.07 -0.71 -10.52
C ARG A 55 11.91 0.51 -9.61
N ALA A 56 11.17 1.51 -10.07
CA ALA A 56 10.84 2.67 -9.25
C ALA A 56 10.04 2.26 -8.00
N LEU A 57 9.02 1.41 -8.14
CA LEU A 57 8.26 0.87 -7.01
C LEU A 57 9.14 0.08 -6.03
N VAL A 58 10.03 -0.79 -6.51
CA VAL A 58 10.98 -1.49 -5.63
C VAL A 58 11.86 -0.51 -4.86
N CYS A 59 12.35 0.54 -5.52
CA CYS A 59 13.12 1.59 -4.86
C CYS A 59 12.29 2.36 -3.81
N LEU A 60 10.99 2.59 -4.05
CA LEU A 60 10.10 3.29 -3.12
C LEU A 60 9.64 2.44 -1.94
N ILE A 61 9.28 1.18 -2.16
CA ILE A 61 8.58 0.35 -1.17
C ILE A 61 9.18 -1.05 -0.95
N GLY A 62 10.21 -1.45 -1.70
CA GLY A 62 10.87 -2.76 -1.55
C GLY A 62 11.43 -3.06 -0.16
N GLY A 63 11.73 -2.02 0.64
CA GLY A 63 12.11 -2.14 2.05
C GLY A 63 11.02 -2.74 2.95
N TYR A 64 9.78 -2.93 2.47
CA TYR A 64 8.71 -3.55 3.24
C TYR A 64 9.08 -4.94 3.79
N ARG A 65 9.97 -5.67 3.08
CA ARG A 65 10.46 -6.99 3.50
C ARG A 65 11.15 -6.95 4.87
N ASP A 66 11.90 -5.89 5.14
CA ASP A 66 12.62 -5.70 6.41
C ASP A 66 11.68 -5.34 7.57
N ALA A 67 10.44 -4.95 7.25
CA ALA A 67 9.40 -4.62 8.21
C ALA A 67 8.43 -5.78 8.48
N ILE A 68 8.57 -6.90 7.77
CA ILE A 68 7.83 -8.13 8.08
C ILE A 68 8.42 -8.76 9.34
N LYS A 69 7.56 -8.98 10.34
CA LYS A 69 7.89 -9.67 11.59
C LYS A 69 7.43 -11.11 11.54
N ILE A 70 8.37 -12.01 11.76
CA ILE A 70 8.15 -13.44 11.87
C ILE A 70 8.58 -13.85 13.27
N GLU A 71 7.62 -14.10 14.15
CA GLU A 71 7.83 -14.57 15.51
C GLU A 71 7.31 -16.01 15.64
N ASN A 72 8.06 -16.88 16.32
CA ASN A 72 7.66 -18.28 16.48
C ASN A 72 6.33 -18.40 17.22
N GLY A 73 5.45 -19.26 16.73
CA GLY A 73 4.12 -19.48 17.31
C GLY A 73 3.17 -18.28 17.16
N GLN A 74 3.51 -17.27 16.37
CA GLN A 74 2.65 -16.11 16.10
C GLN A 74 2.36 -15.93 14.61
N LEU A 75 1.33 -15.10 14.33
CA LEU A 75 1.03 -14.63 12.99
C LEU A 75 2.16 -13.75 12.49
N ILE A 76 2.48 -13.90 11.21
CA ILE A 76 3.39 -12.98 10.51
C ILE A 76 2.69 -11.63 10.41
N THR A 77 3.36 -10.58 10.85
CA THR A 77 2.82 -9.21 10.91
C THR A 77 3.74 -8.22 10.22
N PHE A 78 3.29 -6.97 10.08
CA PHE A 78 4.04 -5.87 9.52
C PHE A 78 4.28 -4.79 10.59
N ASN A 79 5.46 -4.18 10.59
CA ASN A 79 5.84 -3.13 11.53
C ASN A 79 6.11 -1.80 10.80
N ASP A 80 5.13 -0.90 10.85
CA ASP A 80 5.17 0.42 10.24
C ASP A 80 6.42 1.22 10.59
N GLU A 81 6.83 1.23 11.87
CA GLU A 81 8.02 1.98 12.30
C GLU A 81 9.32 1.30 11.84
N ALA A 82 9.34 -0.03 11.70
CA ALA A 82 10.47 -0.69 11.06
C ALA A 82 10.54 -0.31 9.58
N PHE A 83 9.41 -0.24 8.88
CA PHE A 83 9.35 0.16 7.48
C PHE A 83 9.86 1.58 7.27
N VAL A 84 9.40 2.55 8.06
CA VAL A 84 9.90 3.94 7.98
C VAL A 84 11.41 4.00 8.22
N ARG A 85 11.96 3.18 9.11
CA ARG A 85 13.41 3.14 9.39
C ARG A 85 14.25 2.50 8.29
N THR A 86 13.66 1.83 7.30
CA THR A 86 14.42 1.19 6.20
C THR A 86 15.23 2.19 5.39
N ARG A 87 14.74 3.43 5.25
CA ARG A 87 15.36 4.47 4.42
C ARG A 87 15.30 5.83 5.10
N LYS A 88 16.42 6.25 5.69
CA LYS A 88 16.52 7.50 6.47
C LYS A 88 16.16 8.74 5.63
N ASN A 89 16.59 8.79 4.38
CA ASN A 89 16.33 9.91 3.46
C ASN A 89 14.90 9.95 2.89
N MET A 90 14.07 8.93 3.16
CA MET A 90 12.73 8.81 2.59
C MET A 90 11.63 8.74 3.66
N GLN A 91 11.95 8.95 4.93
CA GLN A 91 10.99 8.80 6.02
C GLN A 91 9.70 9.62 5.83
N PRO A 92 9.72 10.89 5.38
CA PRO A 92 8.49 11.65 5.14
C PRO A 92 7.59 10.98 4.08
N PHE A 93 8.18 10.49 3.00
CA PHE A 93 7.48 9.74 1.95
C PHE A 93 6.91 8.43 2.50
N LEU A 94 7.71 7.65 3.25
CA LEU A 94 7.27 6.37 3.81
C LEU A 94 6.13 6.53 4.82
N ARG A 95 6.08 7.64 5.57
CA ARG A 95 4.92 7.94 6.43
C ARG A 95 3.67 8.26 5.63
N LYS A 96 3.79 8.97 4.51
CA LYS A 96 2.65 9.22 3.60
C LYS A 96 2.15 7.93 2.94
N ILE A 97 3.05 7.05 2.49
CA ILE A 97 2.63 5.82 1.80
C ILE A 97 1.93 4.83 2.75
N LEU A 98 2.28 4.82 4.04
CA LEU A 98 1.56 4.04 5.06
C LEU A 98 0.09 4.43 5.18
N GLN A 99 -0.24 5.70 4.95
CA GLN A 99 -1.61 6.21 4.97
C GLN A 99 -2.38 5.87 3.68
N SER A 100 -1.70 5.35 2.65
CA SER A 100 -2.31 5.07 1.35
C SER A 100 -3.04 3.72 1.37
N GLN A 101 -4.30 3.75 0.91
CA GLN A 101 -5.14 2.54 0.85
C GLN A 101 -4.53 1.45 -0.04
N ILE A 102 -3.89 1.82 -1.15
CA ILE A 102 -3.26 0.86 -2.08
C ILE A 102 -2.07 0.16 -1.43
N PHE A 103 -1.31 0.86 -0.59
CA PHE A 103 -0.18 0.27 0.11
C PHE A 103 -0.64 -0.65 1.25
N GLN A 104 -1.68 -0.24 1.99
CA GLN A 104 -2.29 -1.10 3.01
C GLN A 104 -2.80 -2.41 2.40
N GLN A 105 -3.50 -2.34 1.27
CA GLN A 105 -3.95 -3.54 0.55
C GLN A 105 -2.79 -4.41 0.10
N PHE A 106 -1.73 -3.81 -0.46
CA PHE A 106 -0.52 -4.54 -0.82
C PHE A 106 0.07 -5.31 0.39
N ILE A 107 0.21 -4.66 1.55
CA ILE A 107 0.73 -5.31 2.76
C ILE A 107 -0.21 -6.42 3.24
N ASP A 108 -1.51 -6.16 3.30
CA ASP A 108 -2.51 -7.15 3.74
C ASP A 108 -2.48 -8.41 2.88
N GLU A 109 -2.40 -8.26 1.55
CA GLU A 109 -2.31 -9.37 0.61
C GLU A 109 -1.01 -10.16 0.80
N ARG A 110 0.12 -9.48 1.04
CA ARG A 110 1.40 -10.14 1.35
C ARG A 110 1.35 -10.92 2.65
N LEU A 111 0.75 -10.34 3.69
CA LEU A 111 0.56 -11.01 4.99
C LEU A 111 -0.40 -12.21 4.87
N GLU A 112 -1.46 -12.12 4.08
CA GLU A 112 -2.37 -13.24 3.81
C GLU A 112 -1.64 -14.40 3.10
N LEU A 113 -0.84 -14.10 2.07
CA LEU A 113 -0.06 -15.10 1.36
C LEU A 113 0.96 -15.81 2.25
N LEU A 114 1.65 -15.07 3.12
CA LEU A 114 2.61 -15.63 4.08
C LEU A 114 1.91 -16.47 5.16
N ASN A 115 0.88 -15.93 5.80
CA ASN A 115 0.17 -16.62 6.88
C ASN A 115 -0.61 -17.86 6.38
N SER A 116 -1.03 -17.87 5.11
CA SER A 116 -1.66 -19.05 4.51
C SER A 116 -0.68 -20.14 4.08
N GLY A 117 0.63 -19.93 4.24
CA GLY A 117 1.66 -20.89 3.86
C GLY A 117 2.03 -20.87 2.37
N ARG A 118 1.42 -19.98 1.56
CA ARG A 118 1.63 -19.92 0.10
C ARG A 118 2.93 -19.20 -0.27
N GLY A 119 3.31 -18.19 0.50
CA GLY A 119 4.39 -17.28 0.11
C GLY A 119 4.08 -16.52 -1.18
N PHE A 120 5.08 -15.85 -1.74
CA PHE A 120 4.97 -15.05 -2.97
C PHE A 120 6.26 -15.12 -3.81
N ASN A 121 6.12 -14.96 -5.13
CA ASN A 121 7.22 -14.91 -6.09
C ASN A 121 6.78 -14.26 -7.42
N ASP A 122 6.13 -13.10 -7.34
CA ASP A 122 5.72 -12.34 -8.53
C ASP A 122 6.85 -11.40 -9.02
N GLU A 123 6.59 -10.66 -10.11
CA GLU A 123 7.57 -9.78 -10.75
C GLU A 123 8.14 -8.72 -9.80
N PHE A 124 7.33 -8.19 -8.88
CA PHE A 124 7.82 -7.25 -7.87
C PHE A 124 8.85 -7.91 -6.95
N GLU A 125 8.61 -9.16 -6.58
CA GLU A 125 9.50 -9.92 -5.71
C GLU A 125 10.79 -10.36 -6.40
N VAL A 126 10.72 -10.64 -7.71
CA VAL A 126 11.89 -10.87 -8.56
C VAL A 126 12.74 -9.61 -8.62
N GLU A 127 12.14 -8.47 -8.92
CA GLU A 127 12.88 -7.19 -9.02
C GLU A 127 13.45 -6.75 -7.67
N CYS A 128 12.77 -7.02 -6.55
CA CYS A 128 13.32 -6.82 -5.21
C CYS A 128 14.59 -7.65 -4.96
N ASN A 129 14.68 -8.89 -5.47
CA ASN A 129 15.89 -9.70 -5.34
C ASN A 129 17.03 -9.08 -6.16
N ASN A 130 16.77 -8.73 -7.42
CA ASN A 130 17.75 -8.07 -8.29
C ASN A 130 18.28 -6.76 -7.69
N TYR A 131 17.41 -5.99 -7.05
CA TYR A 131 17.77 -4.74 -6.37
C TYR A 131 18.60 -4.99 -5.10
N ALA A 132 18.21 -5.98 -4.29
CA ALA A 132 18.95 -6.35 -3.08
C ALA A 132 20.36 -6.87 -3.38
N ASP A 133 20.52 -7.62 -4.48
CA ASP A 133 21.81 -8.15 -4.94
C ASP A 133 22.74 -7.01 -5.38
N LYS A 134 22.22 -6.01 -6.11
CA LYS A 134 22.97 -4.79 -6.48
C LYS A 134 23.45 -3.99 -5.27
N LEU A 135 22.66 -3.95 -4.20
CA LEU A 135 22.99 -3.22 -2.97
C LEU A 135 23.71 -4.09 -1.92
N SER A 136 23.94 -5.37 -2.19
CA SER A 136 24.52 -6.33 -1.24
C SER A 136 23.79 -6.39 0.13
N THR A 137 22.48 -6.11 0.14
CA THR A 137 21.70 -5.99 1.39
C THR A 137 21.15 -7.34 1.88
N GLY A 138 21.02 -8.33 0.99
CA GLY A 138 20.57 -9.68 1.34
C GLY A 138 19.16 -9.79 1.94
N SER A 139 18.38 -8.70 2.00
CA SER A 139 17.08 -8.62 2.68
C SER A 139 16.08 -9.66 2.16
N GLY A 140 16.03 -9.85 0.84
CA GLY A 140 15.21 -10.88 0.21
C GLY A 140 15.58 -12.30 0.61
N GLN A 141 16.87 -12.60 0.72
CA GLN A 141 17.35 -13.93 1.15
C GLN A 141 17.05 -14.16 2.62
N LYS A 142 17.23 -13.14 3.46
CA LYS A 142 16.91 -13.17 4.88
C LYS A 142 15.44 -13.47 5.13
N LEU A 143 14.52 -12.75 4.48
CA LEU A 143 13.09 -12.98 4.63
C LEU A 143 12.69 -14.39 4.17
N LYS A 144 13.21 -14.85 3.02
CA LYS A 144 12.98 -16.22 2.54
C LYS A 144 13.45 -17.26 3.56
N GLN A 145 14.62 -17.06 4.16
CA GLN A 145 15.16 -17.99 5.16
C GLN A 145 14.31 -18.00 6.43
N GLN A 146 13.97 -16.83 6.98
CA GLN A 146 13.12 -16.70 8.17
C GLN A 146 11.74 -17.35 7.95
N TYR A 147 11.15 -17.14 6.77
CA TYR A 147 9.88 -17.78 6.41
C TYR A 147 9.98 -19.31 6.31
N ARG A 148 11.07 -19.83 5.73
CA ARG A 148 11.30 -21.29 5.68
C ARG A 148 11.43 -21.90 7.07
N ASP A 149 12.12 -21.23 7.98
CA ASP A 149 12.32 -21.73 9.34
C ASP A 149 11.03 -21.66 10.16
N TRP A 150 10.26 -20.58 10.03
CA TRP A 150 8.91 -20.48 10.59
C TRP A 150 8.00 -21.59 10.07
N ALA A 151 7.95 -21.81 8.75
CA ALA A 151 7.10 -22.84 8.15
C ALA A 151 7.49 -24.26 8.61
N LYS A 152 8.77 -24.52 8.84
CA LYS A 152 9.25 -25.80 9.42
C LYS A 152 8.79 -25.96 10.86
N ASN A 153 8.90 -24.92 11.69
CA ASN A 153 8.50 -24.97 13.10
C ASN A 153 7.00 -25.19 13.23
N VAL A 154 6.19 -24.47 12.45
CA VAL A 154 4.73 -24.64 12.45
C VAL A 154 4.31 -26.04 11.97
N LYS A 155 5.04 -26.64 11.02
CA LYS A 155 4.82 -28.05 10.62
C LYS A 155 5.15 -29.02 11.75
N LYS A 156 6.23 -28.79 12.51
CA LYS A 156 6.62 -29.62 13.67
C LYS A 156 5.64 -29.49 14.83
N GLU A 157 5.04 -28.31 15.03
CA GLU A 157 4.02 -28.04 16.05
C GLU A 157 2.62 -28.58 15.68
N GLY A 158 2.50 -29.35 14.59
CA GLY A 158 1.34 -30.21 14.36
C GLY A 158 0.21 -29.63 13.51
N GLY A 159 0.46 -28.64 12.64
CA GLY A 159 -0.50 -28.19 11.59
C GLY A 159 -1.80 -27.51 12.08
N ALA A 160 -2.18 -27.73 13.34
CA ALA A 160 -3.30 -27.07 14.03
C ALA A 160 -3.09 -25.55 14.09
N PHE A 161 -1.84 -25.11 14.17
CA PHE A 161 -1.50 -23.70 14.09
C PHE A 161 -1.77 -23.12 12.69
N PHE A 162 -1.40 -23.80 11.59
CA PHE A 162 -1.79 -23.36 10.24
C PHE A 162 -3.30 -23.25 10.07
N LYS A 163 -4.07 -24.20 10.63
CA LYS A 163 -5.53 -24.16 10.60
C LYS A 163 -6.07 -22.97 11.38
N THR A 164 -5.57 -22.75 12.60
CA THR A 164 -5.96 -21.61 13.46
C THR A 164 -5.58 -20.26 12.84
N VAL A 165 -4.40 -20.16 12.23
CA VAL A 165 -3.93 -18.98 11.51
C VAL A 165 -4.80 -18.72 10.29
N LYS A 166 -5.06 -19.76 9.48
CA LYS A 166 -5.94 -19.66 8.32
C LYS A 166 -7.35 -19.24 8.73
N ASP A 167 -7.88 -19.74 9.84
CA ASP A 167 -9.19 -19.37 10.35
C ASP A 167 -9.19 -17.93 10.90
N LYS A 168 -8.13 -17.50 11.61
CA LYS A 168 -7.97 -16.11 12.07
C LYS A 168 -7.84 -15.12 10.91
N VAL A 169 -7.09 -15.44 9.86
CA VAL A 169 -6.99 -14.60 8.65
C VAL A 169 -8.33 -14.53 7.92
N ARG A 170 -9.05 -15.66 7.80
CA ARG A 170 -10.40 -15.67 7.19
C ARG A 170 -11.43 -14.90 8.01
N GLN A 171 -11.34 -14.89 9.34
CA GLN A 171 -12.20 -14.10 10.21
C GLN A 171 -11.82 -12.61 10.21
N GLY A 172 -10.52 -12.30 10.29
CA GLY A 172 -9.98 -10.93 10.22
C GLY A 172 -10.26 -10.25 8.87
N GLY A 173 -10.10 -10.96 7.76
CA GLY A 173 -10.42 -10.46 6.42
C GLY A 173 -11.92 -10.22 6.17
N LYS A 174 -12.81 -10.88 6.93
CA LYS A 174 -14.26 -10.56 6.93
C LYS A 174 -14.58 -9.32 7.75
N ASN A 175 -13.89 -9.12 8.87
CA ASN A 175 -14.11 -7.98 9.76
C ASN A 175 -13.46 -6.68 9.25
N MET A 176 -12.38 -6.78 8.46
CA MET A 176 -11.76 -5.61 7.82
C MET A 176 -12.63 -5.07 6.67
N LYS A 177 -13.24 -5.97 5.87
CA LYS A 177 -14.18 -5.58 4.80
C LYS A 177 -15.48 -4.95 5.36
N SER A 178 -15.91 -5.32 6.57
CA SER A 178 -17.07 -4.68 7.21
C SER A 178 -16.73 -3.34 7.86
N ALA A 179 -15.51 -3.16 8.38
CA ALA A 179 -15.06 -1.88 8.93
C ALA A 179 -15.02 -0.76 7.88
N VAL A 180 -14.59 -1.08 6.64
CA VAL A 180 -14.61 -0.11 5.52
C VAL A 180 -16.02 0.20 5.04
N ARG A 181 -16.97 -0.75 5.14
CA ARG A 181 -18.39 -0.53 4.79
C ARG A 181 -19.15 0.27 5.87
N GLY A 182 -18.73 0.16 7.13
CA GLY A 182 -19.29 0.91 8.27
C GLY A 182 -18.92 2.39 8.31
N LEU A 183 -17.88 2.81 7.59
CA LEU A 183 -17.47 4.21 7.51
C LEU A 183 -18.25 5.03 6.46
N LYS A 184 -19.05 4.38 5.59
CA LYS A 184 -19.95 5.04 4.64
C LYS A 184 -21.33 5.43 5.20
N SER A 185 -21.66 5.10 6.45
CA SER A 185 -23.00 5.35 7.02
C SER A 185 -23.09 6.46 8.07
N LYS A 186 -22.00 7.19 8.36
CA LYS A 186 -22.02 8.35 9.27
C LYS A 186 -21.56 9.63 8.57
N MET A 187 -22.38 10.12 7.65
CA MET A 187 -22.47 11.57 7.37
C MET A 187 -23.71 12.11 8.11
N PRO A 188 -23.58 13.17 8.93
CA PRO A 188 -24.74 13.79 9.54
C PRO A 188 -25.55 14.52 8.47
N ARG A 189 -26.79 14.09 8.25
CA ARG A 189 -27.79 14.87 7.49
C ARG A 189 -28.17 16.07 8.35
N THR A 190 -27.61 17.24 8.02
CA THR A 190 -28.07 18.52 8.55
C THR A 190 -29.28 19.01 7.75
N GLY A 191 -30.30 19.51 8.45
CA GLY A 191 -31.28 20.44 7.89
C GLY A 191 -32.69 19.91 7.60
N SER A 192 -33.40 19.43 8.62
CA SER A 192 -34.87 19.41 8.60
C SER A 192 -35.38 20.86 8.71
N ARG A 193 -36.17 21.32 7.73
CA ARG A 193 -36.90 22.59 7.80
C ARG A 193 -38.39 22.26 7.93
N PRO A 194 -39.05 22.48 9.08
CA PRO A 194 -40.50 22.38 9.15
C PRO A 194 -41.12 23.73 8.77
N SER A 195 -41.96 23.73 7.74
CA SER A 195 -42.86 24.84 7.44
C SER A 195 -44.19 24.60 8.12
N SER A 196 -44.47 25.33 9.19
CA SER A 196 -45.83 25.48 9.73
C SER A 196 -45.91 26.81 10.49
N ILE A 197 -46.46 27.84 9.85
CA ILE A 197 -46.99 29.00 10.56
C ILE A 197 -48.42 29.19 10.04
N ASN A 198 -49.37 28.78 10.87
CA ASN A 198 -50.72 29.31 10.88
C ASN A 198 -50.68 30.56 11.78
N THR A 199 -51.16 31.69 11.31
CA THR A 199 -51.70 32.72 12.18
C THR A 199 -52.93 33.33 11.51
N THR A 200 -54.02 33.17 12.25
CA THR A 200 -55.31 33.83 12.19
C THR A 200 -55.24 35.32 11.85
N ASP A 201 -56.16 35.81 11.04
CA ASP A 201 -56.76 37.12 11.25
C ASP A 201 -58.24 37.10 10.86
N ASP A 202 -59.08 37.36 11.85
CA ASP A 202 -60.51 37.58 11.77
C ASP A 202 -60.71 39.08 11.96
N SER A 203 -61.38 39.75 11.01
CA SER A 203 -62.41 40.79 11.23
C SER A 203 -62.27 42.07 10.40
N ARG A 204 -63.38 42.33 9.67
CA ARG A 204 -63.93 43.60 9.15
C ARG A 204 -63.42 44.14 7.82
#